data_AF-A0A3A4WVB4-F1
#
_entry.id   AF-A0A3A4WVB4-F1
#
_cell.length_a   1.000
_cell.length_b   1.000
_cell.length_c   1.000
_cell.angle_alpha   90.00
_cell.angle_beta   90.00
_cell.angle_gamma   90.00
#
_symmetry.space_group_name_H-M   'P 1'
#
loop_
_entity.id
_entity.type
_entity.pdbx_description
1 polymer ?
#
loop_
_entity_poly.entity_id
_entity_poly.type
_entity_poly.pdbx_seq_one_letter_code
_entity_poly.pdbx_strand_id
1 'polypeptide(L)' 'MNTKLTLRLDDKLIESAKRHSAESGKSISRLVGDFFALIDAKGRNMDITPRVRSLRGVLAGSGLDESDYRRHLEDKYR' A
#
# COMPACT_ATOMS: atom_id res chain seq x y z
N MET A 1 24.69 -1.05 9.01
CA MET A 1 25.24 -2.31 8.45
C MET A 1 24.17 -2.93 7.57
N ASN A 2 24.51 -3.36 6.35
CA ASN A 2 23.57 -4.09 5.49
C ASN A 2 23.83 -5.59 5.65
N THR A 3 22.83 -6.32 6.12
CA THR A 3 22.86 -7.79 6.22
C THR A 3 22.01 -8.40 5.11
N LYS A 4 22.44 -9.55 4.58
CA LYS A 4 21.75 -10.25 3.49
C LYS A 4 20.83 -11.31 4.07
N LEU A 5 19.56 -11.26 3.68
CA LEU A 5 18.57 -12.31 3.94
C LEU A 5 18.35 -13.11 2.66
N THR A 6 18.48 -14.43 2.74
CA THR A 6 18.20 -15.36 1.63
C THR A 6 16.91 -16.10 1.93
N LEU A 7 15.93 -15.99 1.03
CA LEU A 7 14.62 -16.64 1.14
C LEU A 7 14.55 -17.80 0.15
N ARG A 8 13.95 -18.92 0.57
CA ARG A 8 13.53 -19.99 -0.33
C ARG A 8 12.09 -19.72 -0.75
N LEU A 9 11.85 -19.61 -2.05
CA LEU A 9 10.57 -19.28 -2.65
C LEU A 9 10.40 -20.12 -3.91
N ASP A 10 9.16 -20.35 -4.31
CA ASP A 10 8.86 -21.02 -5.58
C ASP A 10 9.35 -20.18 -6.77
N ASP A 11 9.87 -20.84 -7.81
CA ASP A 11 10.42 -20.17 -9.00
C ASP A 11 9.41 -19.23 -9.68
N LYS A 12 8.13 -19.64 -9.74
CA LYS A 12 7.05 -18.81 -10.29
C LYS A 12 6.89 -17.50 -9.52
N LEU A 13 7.08 -17.54 -8.21
CA LEU A 13 6.98 -16.36 -7.35
C LEU A 13 8.19 -15.44 -7.53
N ILE A 14 9.39 -16.02 -7.69
CA ILE A 14 10.62 -15.28 -7.99
C ILE A 14 10.45 -14.49 -9.31
N GLU A 15 9.95 -15.15 -10.36
CA GLU A 15 9.73 -14.50 -11.66
C GLU A 15 8.66 -13.41 -11.60
N SER A 16 7.57 -13.65 -10.87
CA SER A 16 6.55 -12.62 -10.65
C SER A 16 7.12 -11.40 -9.91
N ALA A 17 7.96 -11.61 -8.90
CA ALA A 17 8.59 -10.53 -8.15
C ALA A 17 9.56 -9.71 -9.01
N LYS A 18 10.37 -10.36 -9.87
CA LYS A 18 11.26 -9.68 -10.81
C LYS A 18 10.48 -8.82 -11.81
N ARG A 19 9.40 -9.36 -12.40
CA ARG A 19 8.55 -8.62 -13.34
C ARG A 19 7.97 -7.37 -12.67
N HIS A 20 7.37 -7.53 -11.49
CA HIS A 20 6.80 -6.40 -10.75
C HIS A 20 7.86 -5.36 -10.34
N SER A 21 9.06 -5.82 -9.98
CA SER A 21 10.20 -4.94 -9.66
C SER A 21 10.62 -4.10 -10.87
N ALA A 22 10.64 -4.69 -12.07
CA ALA A 22 10.95 -3.98 -13.31
C ALA A 22 9.87 -2.94 -13.68
N GLU A 23 8.60 -3.32 -13.58
CA GLU A 23 7.46 -2.43 -13.89
C GLU A 23 7.35 -1.25 -12.90
N SER A 24 7.59 -1.52 -11.61
CA SER A 24 7.46 -0.50 -10.55
C SER A 24 8.70 0.36 -10.36
N GLY A 25 9.84 -0.02 -10.95
CA GLY A 25 11.15 0.63 -10.74
C GLY A 25 11.72 0.47 -9.32
N LYS A 26 11.09 -0.35 -8.47
CA LYS A 26 11.55 -0.62 -7.10
C LYS A 26 12.27 -1.94 -7.06
N SER A 27 13.45 -2.00 -6.43
CA SER A 27 14.16 -3.26 -6.23
C SER A 27 13.36 -4.22 -5.34
N ILE A 28 13.49 -5.53 -5.58
CA ILE A 28 12.86 -6.57 -4.76
C ILE A 28 13.23 -6.41 -3.27
N SER A 29 14.49 -6.10 -2.98
CA SER A 29 14.94 -5.84 -1.60
C SER A 29 14.18 -4.69 -0.94
N ARG A 30 13.86 -3.63 -1.69
CA ARG A 30 13.03 -2.52 -1.19
C ARG A 30 11.59 -2.95 -0.96
N LEU A 31 11.00 -3.70 -1.89
CA LEU A 31 9.62 -4.21 -1.76
C LEU A 31 9.47 -5.09 -0.51
N VAL A 32 10.41 -6.01 -0.30
CA VAL A 32 10.41 -6.91 0.87
C VAL A 32 10.70 -6.13 2.16
N GLY A 33 11.61 -5.16 2.13
CA GLY A 33 11.88 -4.28 3.27
C GLY A 33 10.65 -3.46 3.68
N ASP A 34 9.97 -2.85 2.72
CA ASP A 34 8.72 -2.11 2.94
C ASP A 34 7.64 -3.04 3.57
N PHE A 35 7.54 -4.28 3.08
CA PHE A 35 6.61 -5.27 3.64
C PHE A 35 6.95 -5.67 5.09
N PHE A 36 8.22 -5.93 5.41
CA PHE A 36 8.62 -6.23 6.79
C PHE A 36 8.38 -5.05 7.73
N ALA A 37 8.59 -3.81 7.26
CA ALA A 37 8.25 -2.62 8.04
C ALA A 37 6.74 -2.54 8.34
N LEU A 38 5.88 -2.96 7.41
CA LEU A 38 4.43 -3.04 7.64
C LEU A 38 4.05 -4.13 8.64
N ILE A 39 4.73 -5.28 8.63
CA ILE A 39 4.51 -6.33 9.64
C ILE A 39 4.86 -5.82 11.04
N ASP A 40 5.98 -5.11 11.19
CA ASP A 40 6.39 -4.50 12.46
C ASP A 40 5.42 -3.38 12.89
N ALA A 41 4.82 -2.68 11.93
CA ALA A 41 3.85 -1.62 12.20
C ALA A 41 2.46 -2.13 12.62
N LYS A 42 2.15 -3.43 12.47
CA LYS A 42 0.81 -3.99 12.76
C LYS A 42 0.35 -3.88 14.23
N GLY A 43 1.20 -3.39 15.12
CA GLY A 43 0.88 -3.06 16.52
C GLY A 43 0.85 -1.55 16.85
N ARG A 44 1.12 -0.67 15.88
CA ARG A 44 1.06 0.79 16.05
C ARG A 44 -0.08 1.32 15.21
N ASN A 45 -0.88 2.26 15.74
CA ASN A 45 -1.84 3.02 14.93
C ASN A 45 -1.10 3.53 13.70
N MET A 46 -1.41 2.98 12.52
CA MET A 46 -0.73 3.35 11.29
C MET A 46 -1.05 4.81 11.00
N ASP A 47 -0.10 5.69 11.26
CA ASP A 47 -0.22 7.09 10.92
C ASP A 47 -0.42 7.20 9.42
N ILE A 48 -1.52 7.84 9.04
CA ILE A 48 -1.91 7.97 7.64
C ILE A 48 -0.78 8.71 6.91
N THR A 49 -0.33 8.15 5.79
CA THR A 49 0.79 8.73 5.02
C THR A 49 0.51 10.19 4.67
N PRO A 50 1.51 11.08 4.55
CA PRO A 50 1.31 12.50 4.26
C PRO A 50 0.44 12.75 3.03
N ARG A 51 0.57 11.90 2.00
CA ARG A 51 -0.23 11.98 0.78
C ARG A 51 -1.71 11.67 1.04
N VAL A 52 -2.02 10.62 1.79
CA VAL A 52 -3.40 10.27 2.14
C VAL A 52 -4.00 11.29 3.11
N ARG A 53 -3.20 11.82 4.04
CA ARG A 53 -3.60 12.91 4.93
C ARG A 53 -3.95 14.18 4.15
N SER A 54 -3.15 14.53 3.13
CA SER A 54 -3.44 15.65 2.22
C SER A 54 -4.76 15.43 1.46
N LEU A 55 -4.96 14.25 0.87
CA LEU A 55 -6.21 13.92 0.18
C LEU A 55 -7.44 13.99 1.10
N ARG A 56 -7.33 13.46 2.33
CA ARG A 56 -8.39 13.58 3.34
C ARG A 56 -8.63 15.04 3.73
N GLY A 57 -7.58 15.85 3.78
CA GLY A 57 -7.64 17.29 4.07
C GLY A 57 -8.41 18.08 3.01
N VAL A 58 -8.36 17.68 1.73
CA VAL A 58 -9.16 18.31 0.66
C VAL A 58 -10.67 18.18 0.93
N LEU A 59 -11.08 17.10 1.58
CA LEU A 59 -12.49 16.86 1.92
C LEU A 59 -12.88 17.49 3.27
N ALA A 60 -11.95 18.12 4.00
CA ALA A 60 -12.24 18.75 5.28
C ALA A 60 -13.24 19.92 5.10
N GLY A 61 -14.35 19.88 5.84
CA GLY A 61 -15.40 20.90 5.75
C GLY A 61 -16.34 20.77 4.55
N SER A 62 -16.21 19.71 3.73
CA SER A 62 -17.12 19.45 2.62
C SER A 62 -18.53 19.03 3.05
N GLY A 63 -18.69 18.62 4.32
CA GLY A 63 -19.95 18.07 4.83
C GLY A 63 -20.26 16.65 4.32
N LEU A 64 -19.42 16.11 3.43
CA LEU A 64 -19.59 14.78 2.89
C LEU A 64 -19.22 13.72 3.91
N ASP A 65 -20.02 12.66 3.97
CA ASP A 65 -19.78 11.50 4.80
C ASP A 65 -19.69 10.20 3.98
N GLU A 66 -19.50 9.09 4.68
CA GLU A 66 -19.38 7.78 4.05
C GLU A 66 -20.71 7.33 3.39
N SER A 67 -21.84 7.83 3.88
CA SER A 67 -23.17 7.56 3.33
C SER A 67 -23.32 8.16 1.94
N ASP A 68 -22.77 9.35 1.71
CA ASP A 68 -22.74 9.99 0.38
C ASP A 68 -21.94 9.16 -0.62
N TYR A 69 -20.82 8.58 -0.18
CA TYR A 69 -20.03 7.70 -1.02
C TYR A 69 -20.79 6.40 -1.36
N ARG A 70 -21.48 5.79 -0.38
CA ARG A 70 -22.30 4.59 -0.63
C ARG A 70 -23.41 4.86 -1.63
N ARG A 71 -24.11 5.99 -1.50
CA ARG A 71 -25.16 6.42 -2.44
C ARG A 71 -24.61 6.60 -3.85
N HIS A 72 -23.45 7.24 -3.99
CA HIS A 72 -22.78 7.38 -5.28
C HIS A 72 -22.48 6.02 -5.93
N LEU A 73 -22.04 5.03 -5.15
CA LEU A 73 -21.77 3.69 -5.68
C LEU A 73 -23.06 3.00 -6.15
N GLU A 74 -24.15 3.11 -5.40
CA GLU A 74 -25.45 2.56 -5.81
C GLU A 74 -25.90 3.16 -7.14
N ASP A 75 -25.80 4.49 -7.31
CA ASP A 75 -26.19 5.17 -8.55
C ASP A 75 -25.27 4.81 -9.73
N LYS A 76 -23.97 4.64 -9.47
CA LYS A 76 -22.97 4.35 -10.52
C LYS A 76 -23.10 2.95 -11.11
N TYR A 77 -23.51 1.98 -10.30
CA TYR A 77 -23.60 0.56 -10.69
C TYR A 77 -25.04 0.09 -10.94
N ARG A 78 -25.98 1.02 -11.02
CA ARG A 78 -27.35 0.78 -11.48
C ARG A 78 -27.43 0.80 -13.01
#